data_AF-A0A078KIS0-F1
#
_entry.id   AF-A0A078KIS0-F1
#
_cell.length_a   1.000
_cell.length_b   1.000
_cell.length_c   1.000
_cell.angle_alpha   90.00
_cell.angle_beta   90.00
_cell.angle_gamma   90.00
#
_symmetry.space_group_name_H-M   'P 1'
#
loop_
_entity.id
_entity.type
_entity.pdbx_description
1 polymer ?
#
loop_
_entity_poly.entity_id
_entity_poly.type
_entity_poly.pdbx_seq_one_letter_code
_entity_poly.pdbx_strand_id
1 'polypeptide(L)'
;MTEDLDAQIKAAFDFIDGNIKVTDKTIFDSDSMEDSIENGKFLYYTSIPTIIGIQTDKGRTYTIGYCEYFVNKDHPSYVGMMEIDITADDGRKCAIGKLLR
;
A
#
# COMPACT_ATOMS: atom_id res chain seq x y z
N MET A 1 -15.95 13.45 -5.03
CA MET A 1 -15.33 13.16 -6.33
C MET A 1 -14.88 11.72 -6.25
N THR A 2 -15.53 10.83 -6.99
CA THR A 2 -15.00 9.47 -7.16
C THR A 2 -13.76 9.65 -8.04
N GLU A 3 -12.58 9.62 -7.43
CA GLU A 3 -11.36 9.44 -8.21
C GLU A 3 -11.53 8.15 -9.02
N ASP A 4 -11.13 8.18 -10.29
CA ASP A 4 -11.23 7.00 -11.15
C ASP A 4 -10.17 6.00 -10.70
N LEU A 5 -10.52 5.18 -9.70
CA LEU A 5 -9.66 4.16 -9.13
C LEU A 5 -9.18 3.18 -10.20
N ASP A 6 -10.00 2.89 -11.21
CA ASP A 6 -9.59 2.02 -12.32
C ASP A 6 -8.47 2.68 -13.13
N ALA A 7 -8.56 3.98 -13.37
CA ALA A 7 -7.48 4.73 -14.03
C ALA A 7 -6.20 4.79 -13.18
N GLN A 8 -6.31 4.96 -11.86
CA GLN A 8 -5.15 4.95 -10.95
C GLN A 8 -4.48 3.57 -10.89
N ILE A 9 -5.29 2.51 -10.78
CA ILE A 9 -4.81 1.12 -10.81
C ILE A 9 -4.11 0.84 -12.14
N LYS A 10 -4.71 1.26 -13.26
CA LYS A 10 -4.09 1.11 -14.57
C LYS A 10 -2.76 1.88 -14.64
N ALA A 11 -2.71 3.12 -14.16
CA ALA A 11 -1.49 3.91 -14.13
C ALA A 11 -0.39 3.26 -13.27
N ALA A 12 -0.76 2.62 -12.15
CA ALA A 12 0.18 1.88 -11.31
C ALA A 12 0.75 0.63 -12.01
N PHE A 13 -0.07 -0.12 -12.74
CA PHE A 13 0.41 -1.22 -13.59
C PHE A 13 1.33 -0.72 -14.70
N ASP A 14 1.01 0.42 -15.34
CA ASP A 14 1.86 1.03 -16.37
C ASP A 14 3.16 1.63 -15.79
N PHE A 15 3.17 1.97 -14.50
CA PHE A 15 4.31 2.55 -13.79
C PHE A 15 5.42 1.52 -13.50
N ILE A 16 5.05 0.27 -13.17
CA ILE A 16 5.99 -0.83 -12.95
C ILE A 16 6.40 -1.39 -14.32
N ASP A 17 7.69 -1.31 -14.63
CA ASP A 17 8.18 -1.72 -15.92
C ASP A 17 8.49 -3.21 -16.02
N GLY A 18 7.85 -3.90 -16.96
CA GLY A 18 8.15 -5.31 -17.21
C GLY A 18 7.61 -6.22 -16.10
N ASN A 19 8.17 -7.42 -16.00
CA ASN A 19 7.66 -8.45 -15.08
C ASN A 19 8.40 -8.41 -13.75
N ILE A 20 7.65 -8.54 -12.65
CA ILE A 20 8.21 -8.66 -11.31
C ILE A 20 8.95 -10.00 -11.15
N LYS A 21 10.13 -9.93 -10.55
CA LYS A 21 10.93 -11.07 -10.08
C LYS A 21 11.02 -11.00 -8.56
N VAL A 22 10.46 -12.00 -7.88
CA VAL A 22 10.66 -12.16 -6.44
C VAL A 22 12.03 -12.77 -6.21
N THR A 23 12.85 -12.11 -5.41
CA THR A 23 14.21 -12.55 -5.08
C THR A 23 14.40 -12.58 -3.57
N ASP A 24 15.59 -13.01 -3.13
CA ASP A 24 16.02 -12.93 -1.73
C ASP A 24 16.11 -11.50 -1.19
N LYS A 25 16.13 -10.50 -2.07
CA LYS A 25 16.10 -9.08 -1.72
C LYS A 25 14.68 -8.55 -1.51
N THR A 26 13.65 -9.28 -1.92
CA THR A 26 12.26 -8.89 -1.72
C THR A 26 11.89 -9.16 -0.27
N ILE A 27 11.67 -8.10 0.50
CA ILE A 27 11.36 -8.17 1.93
C ILE A 27 9.97 -7.59 2.16
N PHE A 28 9.16 -8.30 2.94
CA PHE A 28 7.90 -7.82 3.47
C PHE A 28 8.11 -7.32 4.90
N ASP A 29 7.96 -6.02 5.10
CA ASP A 29 8.00 -5.35 6.39
C ASP A 29 6.57 -5.01 6.81
N SER A 30 6.12 -5.57 7.94
CA SER A 30 4.79 -5.33 8.50
C SER A 30 4.84 -4.65 9.87
N ASP A 31 5.97 -4.04 10.24
CA ASP A 31 6.18 -3.55 11.60
C ASP A 31 5.33 -2.30 11.93
N SER A 32 4.71 -1.68 10.93
CA SER A 32 3.86 -0.50 11.10
C SER A 32 2.40 -0.89 11.26
N MET A 33 1.98 -1.08 12.51
CA MET A 33 0.60 -1.37 12.90
C MET A 33 0.16 -0.39 14.00
N GLU A 34 -1.11 0.01 13.98
CA GLU A 34 -1.69 0.86 15.03
C GLU A 34 -3.08 0.34 15.38
N ASP A 35 -3.35 0.19 16.67
CA ASP A 35 -4.60 -0.33 17.18
C ASP A 35 -5.09 0.42 18.42
N SER A 36 -6.41 0.37 18.66
CA SER A 36 -7.00 0.74 19.94
C SER A 36 -8.06 -0.28 20.34
N ILE A 37 -8.04 -0.65 21.63
CA ILE A 37 -8.92 -1.67 22.20
C ILE A 37 -9.67 -1.08 23.40
N GLU A 38 -10.99 -1.27 23.42
CA GLU A 38 -11.83 -0.95 24.57
C GLU A 38 -12.68 -2.17 24.93
N ASN A 39 -12.68 -2.56 26.22
CA ASN A 39 -13.44 -3.70 26.72
C ASN A 39 -13.20 -5.01 25.93
N GLY A 40 -11.97 -5.24 25.49
CA GLY A 40 -11.58 -6.43 24.72
C GLY A 40 -12.04 -6.42 23.26
N LYS A 41 -12.48 -5.28 22.73
CA LYS A 41 -12.86 -5.10 21.32
C LYS A 41 -11.99 -4.04 20.67
N PHE A 42 -11.49 -4.33 19.46
CA PHE A 42 -10.85 -3.31 18.63
C PHE A 42 -11.87 -2.23 18.28
N LEU A 43 -11.50 -0.96 18.51
CA LEU A 43 -12.21 0.21 18.00
C LEU A 43 -11.54 0.76 16.75
N TYR A 44 -10.22 0.56 16.66
CA TYR A 44 -9.38 0.96 15.55
C TYR A 44 -8.30 -0.10 15.37
N TYR A 45 -8.02 -0.45 14.12
CA TYR A 45 -6.93 -1.35 13.78
C TYR A 45 -6.53 -1.10 12.32
N THR A 46 -5.30 -0.65 12.11
CA THR A 46 -4.71 -0.37 10.79
C THR A 46 -3.37 -1.09 10.66
N SER A 47 -3.02 -1.43 9.42
CA SER A 47 -1.68 -1.88 9.05
C SER A 47 -1.15 -1.03 7.90
N ILE A 48 0.15 -0.71 7.97
CA ILE A 48 0.88 0.09 6.98
C ILE A 48 2.13 -0.67 6.52
N PRO A 49 2.00 -1.87 5.95
CA PRO A 49 3.13 -2.68 5.56
C PRO A 49 3.85 -2.10 4.32
N THR A 50 5.10 -2.48 4.17
CA THR A 50 5.95 -2.09 3.06
C THR A 50 6.64 -3.32 2.45
N ILE A 51 6.53 -3.48 1.13
CA ILE A 51 7.31 -4.44 0.34
C ILE A 51 8.49 -3.70 -0.27
N ILE A 52 9.71 -4.06 0.10
CA ILE A 52 10.94 -3.47 -0.43
C ILE A 52 11.67 -4.45 -1.34
N GLY A 53 12.51 -3.92 -2.24
CA GLY A 53 13.38 -4.75 -3.07
C GLY A 53 12.65 -5.54 -4.16
N ILE A 54 11.54 -5.02 -4.68
CA ILE A 54 10.81 -5.62 -5.80
C ILE A 54 11.62 -5.35 -7.08
N GLN A 55 12.15 -6.39 -7.71
CA GLN A 55 12.97 -6.23 -8.92
C GLN A 55 12.18 -6.58 -10.17
N THR A 56 12.44 -5.90 -11.28
CA THR A 56 11.84 -6.23 -12.58
C THR A 56 12.84 -6.85 -13.54
N ASP A 57 12.33 -7.53 -14.58
CA ASP A 57 13.15 -8.06 -15.66
C ASP A 57 13.87 -6.99 -16.49
N LYS A 58 13.44 -5.73 -16.38
CA LYS A 58 14.07 -4.55 -16.99
C LYS A 58 15.14 -3.89 -16.11
N GLY A 59 15.39 -4.44 -14.92
CA GLY A 59 16.49 -4.04 -14.05
C GLY A 59 16.18 -2.88 -13.11
N ARG A 60 14.92 -2.46 -12.99
CA ARG A 60 14.50 -1.49 -11.97
C ARG A 60 14.13 -2.16 -10.66
N THR A 61 14.22 -1.38 -9.58
CA THR A 61 13.74 -1.77 -8.25
C THR A 61 12.63 -0.84 -7.78
N TYR A 62 11.63 -1.40 -7.09
CA TYR A 62 10.49 -0.69 -6.54
C TYR A 62 10.28 -1.03 -5.07
N THR A 63 9.65 -0.09 -4.37
CA THR A 63 9.08 -0.25 -3.04
C THR A 63 7.57 0.00 -3.12
N ILE A 64 6.77 -0.84 -2.49
CA ILE A 64 5.32 -0.68 -2.39
C ILE A 64 4.94 -0.58 -0.92
N GLY A 65 4.41 0.57 -0.49
CA GLY A 65 3.72 0.72 0.79
C GLY A 65 2.20 0.67 0.57
N TYR A 66 1.45 0.17 1.53
CA TYR A 66 -0.02 0.28 1.49
C TYR A 66 -0.59 0.47 2.88
N CYS A 67 -1.80 1.03 2.96
CA CYS A 67 -2.54 1.22 4.20
C CYS A 67 -3.88 0.50 4.12
N GLU A 68 -4.17 -0.32 5.12
CA GLU A 68 -5.42 -1.06 5.26
C GLU A 68 -6.01 -0.86 6.66
N TYR A 69 -7.28 -0.44 6.72
CA TYR A 69 -8.04 -0.44 7.96
C TYR A 69 -8.82 -1.75 8.08
N PHE A 70 -8.55 -2.52 9.13
CA PHE A 70 -9.36 -3.69 9.49
C PHE A 70 -10.56 -3.30 10.34
N VAL A 71 -10.38 -2.29 11.19
CA VAL A 71 -11.44 -1.75 12.06
C VAL A 71 -11.26 -0.24 12.15
N ASN A 72 -12.37 0.49 11.98
CA ASN A 72 -12.41 1.93 12.27
C ASN A 72 -13.84 2.29 12.71
N LYS A 73 -14.06 2.38 14.03
CA LYS A 73 -15.38 2.67 14.62
C LYS A 73 -15.90 4.06 14.23
N ASP A 74 -15.00 5.03 14.13
CA ASP A 74 -15.36 6.42 13.84
C ASP A 74 -15.64 6.63 12.34
N HIS A 75 -14.94 5.88 11.48
CA HIS A 75 -15.12 5.89 10.04
C HIS A 75 -15.25 4.47 9.44
N PRO A 76 -16.40 3.78 9.63
CA PRO A 76 -16.59 2.41 9.13
C PRO A 76 -16.48 2.28 7.61
N SER A 77 -16.73 3.36 6.87
CA SER A 77 -16.57 3.41 5.42
C SER A 77 -15.12 3.37 4.94
N TYR A 78 -14.14 3.52 5.83
CA TYR A 78 -12.71 3.45 5.49
C TYR A 78 -12.14 2.04 5.66
N VAL A 79 -12.93 1.08 6.14
CA VAL A 79 -12.49 -0.31 6.27
C VAL A 79 -12.16 -0.88 4.89
N GLY A 80 -10.98 -1.47 4.79
CA GLY A 80 -10.37 -1.93 3.55
C GLY A 80 -9.09 -1.18 3.21
N MET A 81 -8.62 -1.39 1.98
CA MET A 81 -7.39 -0.79 1.47
C MET A 81 -7.66 0.64 1.02
N MET A 82 -6.91 1.57 1.62
CA MET A 82 -7.13 3.01 1.42
C MET A 82 -6.14 3.64 0.46
N GLU A 83 -4.89 3.19 0.53
CA GLU A 83 -3.80 3.76 -0.22
C GLU A 83 -2.78 2.68 -0.58
N ILE A 84 -2.24 2.77 -1.79
CA ILE A 84 -1.04 2.04 -2.22
C ILE A 84 -0.08 3.07 -2.81
N ASP A 85 1.12 3.16 -2.24
CA ASP A 85 2.21 4.00 -2.72
C ASP A 85 3.30 3.13 -3.35
N ILE A 86 3.66 3.43 -4.59
CA ILE A 86 4.73 2.77 -5.33
C ILE A 86 5.84 3.78 -5.56
N THR A 87 7.04 3.48 -5.08
CA THR A 87 8.24 4.31 -5.28
C THR A 87 9.26 3.53 -6.10
N ALA A 88 9.70 4.11 -7.22
CA ALA A 88 10.80 3.58 -8.02
C ALA A 88 12.16 3.98 -7.41
N ASP A 89 13.20 3.22 -7.74
CA ASP A 89 14.60 3.49 -7.35
C ASP A 89 15.13 4.87 -7.78
N ASP A 90 14.58 5.44 -8.85
CA ASP A 90 14.88 6.81 -9.31
C ASP A 90 14.08 7.91 -8.59
N GLY A 91 13.28 7.54 -7.60
CA GLY A 91 12.50 8.46 -6.77
C GLY A 91 11.14 8.86 -7.35
N ARG A 92 10.78 8.41 -8.56
CA ARG A 92 9.42 8.61 -9.08
C ARG A 92 8.40 7.87 -8.20
N LYS A 93 7.20 8.42 -8.10
CA LYS A 93 6.10 7.88 -7.28
C LYS A 93 4.82 7.73 -8.07
N CYS A 94 4.04 6.71 -7.73
CA CYS A 94 2.67 6.47 -8.18
C CYS A 94 1.83 6.08 -6.97
N ALA A 95 0.63 6.63 -6.84
CA ALA A 95 -0.28 6.32 -5.74
C ALA A 95 -1.64 5.88 -6.27
N ILE A 96 -2.27 4.95 -5.56
CA ILE A 96 -3.67 4.53 -5.76
C ILE A 96 -4.42 4.87 -4.48
N GLY A 97 -5.61 5.47 -4.62
CA GLY A 97 -6.40 5.92 -3.50
C GLY A 97 -5.72 7.08 -2.76
N LYS A 98 -6.08 7.24 -1.50
CA LYS A 98 -5.60 8.33 -0.66
C LYS A 98 -5.80 7.99 0.81
N LEU A 99 -4.77 8.20 1.63
CA LEU A 99 -4.93 8.14 3.07
C LEU A 99 -5.89 9.24 3.54
N LEU A 100 -6.99 8.83 4.17
CA LEU A 100 -7.93 9.72 4.83
C LEU A 100 -7.60 9.72 6.33
N ARG A 101 -7.10 10.85 6.82
CA ARG A 101 -6.88 11.12 8.24
C ARG A 101 -8.04 11.90 8.84
#